data_AF-A0A3B5AAR2-F1
#
_entry.id   AF-A0A3B5AAR2-F1
#
_cell.length_a   1.000
_cell.length_b   1.000
_cell.length_c   1.000
_cell.angle_alpha   90.00
_cell.angle_beta   90.00
_cell.angle_gamma   90.00
#
_symmetry.space_group_name_H-M   'P 1'
#
loop_
_entity.id
_entity.type
_entity.pdbx_description
1 polymer ?
#
loop_
_entity_poly.entity_id
_entity_poly.type
_entity_poly.pdbx_seq_one_letter_code
_entity_poly.pdbx_strand_id
1 'polypeptide(L)'
;MGSKVAPVKNPSTAHDHASPAAAFSLQSWRQARLRQRGKSQCQMLFTALKTQRRRQIPRCRPVLLHKHGDVQETRPVDAAEFMNAASQGKVNVIDVYLADGGNPNAQDELKRTALHRASLEGHTAVVQMLLEKGADINLKDQLGSRAIHCACRGGSLGVVKALKSHGADLNVRDKLYSTPLHVATRTGHTTIVEYLLSCGAKMNSRDREGDTALHDAVRLNRYKIVKLLIAAGADTKIKNHVSFGVTASQQVKQWQSDIMETLQRLEKLREVGVVSPENSSTEE
;
A
#
# COMPACT_ATOMS: atom_id res chain seq x y z
N MET A 1 17.93 -45.90 52.39
CA MET A 1 18.06 -46.02 53.86
C MET A 1 18.86 -44.80 54.29
N GLY A 2 18.32 -43.80 54.97
CA GLY A 2 17.50 -43.89 56.16
C GLY A 2 18.33 -43.40 57.35
N SER A 3 18.12 -42.14 57.71
CA SER A 3 18.20 -41.59 59.08
C SER A 3 19.55 -41.43 59.80
N LYS A 4 19.77 -40.20 60.31
CA LYS A 4 20.16 -39.80 61.70
C LYS A 4 20.82 -38.41 61.63
N VAL A 5 20.12 -37.29 61.84
CA VAL A 5 19.71 -36.66 63.12
C VAL A 5 20.81 -36.67 64.20
N ALA A 6 21.45 -35.49 64.37
CA ALA A 6 21.84 -34.70 65.57
C ALA A 6 22.40 -35.43 66.83
N PRO A 7 23.11 -34.79 67.81
CA PRO A 7 22.99 -33.38 68.23
C PRO A 7 24.22 -32.63 68.85
N VAL A 8 24.07 -31.30 68.91
CA VAL A 8 24.37 -30.35 70.02
C VAL A 8 25.79 -30.25 70.62
N LYS A 9 26.36 -29.03 70.62
CA LYS A 9 26.87 -28.28 71.81
C LYS A 9 27.37 -26.86 71.42
N ASN A 10 26.77 -25.83 72.02
CA ASN A 10 27.35 -24.48 72.24
C ASN A 10 28.23 -24.52 73.54
N PRO A 11 28.84 -23.42 74.06
CA PRO A 11 29.26 -22.09 73.54
C PRO A 11 30.75 -21.77 73.91
N SER A 12 31.23 -20.54 73.68
CA SER A 12 32.25 -19.76 74.47
C SER A 12 33.20 -18.95 73.56
N THR A 13 33.01 -17.63 73.45
CA THR A 13 33.76 -16.52 74.10
C THR A 13 35.22 -16.32 73.64
N ALA A 14 35.47 -15.25 72.88
CA ALA A 14 36.62 -14.35 72.95
C ALA A 14 36.39 -13.27 71.88
N HIS A 15 36.03 -12.04 72.25
CA HIS A 15 36.94 -10.90 72.40
C HIS A 15 37.96 -10.79 71.26
N ASP A 16 37.71 -9.86 70.34
CA ASP A 16 38.76 -8.95 69.88
C ASP A 16 38.22 -7.67 69.25
N HIS A 17 39.01 -6.63 69.46
CA HIS A 17 38.74 -5.20 69.40
C HIS A 17 38.59 -4.63 67.98
N ALA A 18 37.67 -3.66 67.78
CA ALA A 18 37.92 -2.33 67.17
C ALA A 18 36.61 -1.58 66.84
N SER A 19 36.45 -0.39 67.44
CA SER A 19 35.50 0.69 67.08
C SER A 19 36.04 1.50 65.87
N PRO A 20 35.35 2.57 65.37
CA PRO A 20 33.92 2.88 65.34
C PRO A 20 33.43 3.41 63.97
N ALA A 21 32.15 3.24 63.63
CA ALA A 21 31.51 4.07 62.60
C ALA A 21 30.05 4.38 62.97
N ALA A 22 29.85 5.63 63.38
CA ALA A 22 28.61 6.40 63.31
C ALA A 22 27.33 5.77 63.87
N ALA A 23 27.18 5.86 65.18
CA ALA A 23 25.87 5.96 65.82
C ALA A 23 25.23 7.32 65.45
N PHE A 24 24.14 7.31 64.69
CA PHE A 24 23.20 8.44 64.63
C PHE A 24 21.94 8.06 65.41
N SER A 25 21.68 8.85 66.45
CA SER A 25 20.67 8.63 67.47
C SER A 25 19.24 8.84 66.98
N LEU A 26 18.33 8.07 67.58
CA LEU A 26 16.87 8.08 67.41
C LEU A 26 16.16 9.35 67.96
N GLN A 27 16.84 10.49 68.04
CA GLN A 27 16.24 11.76 68.48
C GLN A 27 16.04 12.79 67.36
N SER A 28 16.47 12.52 66.13
CA SER A 28 16.23 13.38 64.97
C SER A 28 14.89 13.12 64.24
N TRP A 29 14.20 12.01 64.56
CA TRP A 29 12.93 11.63 63.91
C TRP A 29 11.67 12.22 64.54
N ARG A 30 11.76 12.87 65.71
CA ARG A 30 10.60 13.47 66.39
C ARG A 30 10.45 14.99 66.22
N GLN A 31 11.39 15.69 65.60
CA GLN A 31 11.25 17.13 65.27
C GLN A 31 11.11 17.47 63.78
N ALA A 32 11.16 16.49 62.86
CA ALA A 32 10.93 16.73 61.44
C ALA A 32 9.46 16.55 60.97
N ARG A 33 8.51 16.28 61.88
CA ARG A 33 7.12 15.90 61.54
C ARG A 33 6.08 17.03 61.66
N LEU A 34 6.50 18.32 61.60
CA LEU A 34 5.58 19.45 61.70
C LEU A 34 5.79 20.60 60.68
N ARG A 35 6.59 20.43 59.62
CA ARG A 35 6.71 21.44 58.54
C ARG A 35 6.85 20.85 57.13
N GLN A 36 5.92 19.99 56.70
CA GLN A 36 5.69 19.69 55.27
C GLN A 36 4.25 19.21 55.07
N ARG A 37 3.26 20.11 55.23
CA ARG A 37 1.93 19.93 54.62
C ARG A 37 1.89 20.83 53.40
N GLY A 38 1.91 20.24 52.20
CA GLY A 38 1.70 20.98 50.95
C GLY A 38 2.73 20.74 49.84
N LYS A 39 3.05 19.48 49.52
CA LYS A 39 3.58 19.10 48.19
C LYS A 39 2.96 17.76 47.81
N SER A 40 2.25 17.71 46.69
CA SER A 40 1.53 16.53 46.20
C SER A 40 2.50 15.36 45.98
N GLN A 41 2.01 14.13 46.23
CA GLN A 41 2.76 12.87 46.06
C GLN A 41 3.37 12.71 44.64
N CYS A 42 2.91 13.48 43.65
CA CYS A 42 3.43 13.49 42.29
C CYS A 42 4.86 14.06 42.16
N GLN A 43 5.31 14.97 43.04
CA GLN A 43 6.64 15.58 42.91
C GLN A 43 7.78 14.66 43.39
N MET A 44 7.50 13.73 44.33
CA MET A 44 8.48 12.74 44.80
C MET A 44 8.74 11.62 43.79
N LEU A 45 7.71 11.21 43.03
CA LEU A 45 7.89 10.22 41.96
C LEU A 45 8.72 10.78 40.80
N PHE A 46 8.69 12.09 40.57
CA PHE A 46 9.47 12.74 39.51
C PHE A 46 10.98 12.85 39.83
N THR A 47 11.35 12.85 41.12
CA THR A 47 12.76 12.97 41.57
C THR A 47 13.45 11.62 41.76
N ALA A 48 12.70 10.52 41.92
CA ALA A 48 13.26 9.17 41.98
C ALA A 48 13.62 8.56 40.60
N LEU A 49 13.08 9.09 39.50
CA LEU A 49 13.29 8.58 38.14
C LEU A 49 14.53 9.15 37.42
N LYS A 50 15.22 10.16 37.99
CA LYS A 50 16.40 10.77 37.35
C LYS A 50 17.72 10.02 37.58
N THR A 51 17.73 8.95 38.35
CA THR A 51 18.99 8.25 38.72
C THR A 51 19.13 6.83 38.19
N GLN A 52 18.21 6.31 37.38
CA GLN A 52 18.41 4.97 36.79
C GLN A 52 17.78 4.80 35.41
N ARG A 53 18.65 4.44 34.45
CA ARG A 53 18.43 4.01 33.05
C ARG A 53 18.37 5.08 31.95
N ARG A 54 19.58 5.38 31.45
CA ARG A 54 19.83 5.63 30.02
C ARG A 54 19.47 4.40 29.19
N ARG A 55 18.23 4.28 28.70
CA ARG A 55 17.89 3.49 27.48
C ARG A 55 16.66 4.11 26.82
N GLN A 56 16.88 4.68 25.64
CA GLN A 56 15.95 5.06 24.56
C GLN A 56 14.51 5.41 24.97
N ILE A 57 14.23 6.71 25.06
CA ILE A 57 12.87 7.27 25.12
C ILE A 57 12.43 7.54 23.68
N PRO A 58 11.29 7.00 23.18
CA PRO A 58 10.74 7.44 21.90
C PRO A 58 10.32 8.90 22.03
N ARG A 59 10.58 9.72 21.01
CA ARG A 59 10.25 11.16 21.01
C ARG A 59 8.75 11.36 21.27
N CYS A 60 8.36 11.65 22.51
CA CYS A 60 7.03 12.16 22.82
C CYS A 60 6.93 13.58 22.23
N ARG A 61 5.99 13.79 21.30
CA ARG A 61 5.72 15.10 20.70
C ARG A 61 5.12 16.03 21.77
N PRO A 62 5.50 17.32 21.83
CA PRO A 62 4.83 18.27 22.69
C PRO A 62 3.40 18.49 22.17
N VAL A 63 2.41 18.17 23.01
CA VAL A 63 1.01 18.52 22.80
C VAL A 63 0.92 20.05 22.83
N LEU A 64 0.59 20.66 21.69
CA LEU A 64 0.26 22.08 21.62
C LEU A 64 -1.04 22.28 22.41
N LEU A 65 -0.92 22.80 23.63
CA LEU A 65 -2.03 23.23 24.46
C LEU A 65 -2.69 24.46 23.82
N HIS A 66 -3.74 24.23 23.03
CA HIS A 66 -4.74 25.27 22.78
C HIS A 66 -5.74 25.30 23.94
N LYS A 67 -5.89 26.49 24.53
CA LYS A 67 -6.78 26.76 25.65
C LYS A 67 -8.23 26.57 25.23
N HIS A 68 -8.98 25.83 26.05
CA HIS A 68 -10.44 25.64 26.04
C HIS A 68 -11.04 25.07 24.76
N GLY A 69 -11.21 23.74 24.76
CA GLY A 69 -12.03 22.96 23.85
C GLY A 69 -11.76 21.49 24.12
N ASP A 70 -12.81 20.69 24.25
CA ASP A 70 -12.81 19.30 24.72
C ASP A 70 -11.57 18.48 24.30
N VAL A 71 -10.94 17.83 25.28
CA VAL A 71 -10.02 16.71 25.00
C VAL A 71 -10.89 15.59 24.43
N GLN A 72 -11.10 15.59 23.11
CA GLN A 72 -11.52 14.39 22.45
C GLN A 72 -10.38 13.40 22.61
N GLU A 73 -10.54 12.49 23.57
CA GLU A 73 -9.72 11.31 23.72
C GLU A 73 -9.98 10.45 22.46
N THR A 74 -9.31 10.82 21.36
CA THR A 74 -9.49 10.13 20.08
C THR A 74 -8.95 8.72 20.26
N ARG A 75 -9.84 7.73 20.33
CA ARG A 75 -9.46 6.32 20.40
C ARG A 75 -8.44 6.01 19.28
N PRO A 76 -7.43 5.16 19.55
CA PRO A 76 -6.47 4.79 18.53
C PRO A 76 -7.18 4.20 17.31
N VAL A 77 -6.87 4.74 16.14
CA VAL A 77 -7.39 4.24 14.86
C VAL A 77 -6.70 2.91 14.58
N ASP A 78 -7.47 1.84 14.36
CA ASP A 78 -6.91 0.54 14.00
C ASP A 78 -6.66 0.43 12.48
N ALA A 79 -5.98 -0.64 12.05
CA ALA A 79 -5.67 -0.84 10.65
C ALA A 79 -6.93 -1.05 9.77
N ALA A 80 -8.02 -1.57 10.34
CA ALA A 80 -9.26 -1.82 9.61
C ALA A 80 -10.00 -0.49 9.35
N GLU A 81 -10.08 0.37 10.36
CA GLU A 81 -10.62 1.72 10.27
C GLU A 81 -9.78 2.59 9.33
N PHE A 82 -8.46 2.51 9.41
CA PHE A 82 -7.54 3.16 8.46
C PHE A 82 -7.83 2.73 7.01
N MET A 83 -7.97 1.43 6.76
CA MET A 83 -8.30 0.92 5.43
C MET A 83 -9.69 1.33 4.94
N ASN A 84 -10.69 1.35 5.84
CA ASN A 84 -12.04 1.80 5.53
C ASN A 84 -12.07 3.32 5.24
N ALA A 85 -11.30 4.11 5.98
CA ALA A 85 -11.12 5.53 5.74
C ALA A 85 -10.53 5.79 4.35
N ALA A 86 -9.55 4.98 3.92
CA ALA A 86 -9.00 5.04 2.57
C ALA A 86 -10.02 4.72 1.48
N SER A 87 -10.90 3.74 1.69
CA SER A 87 -12.05 3.45 0.80
C SER A 87 -13.06 4.60 0.74
N GLN A 88 -13.23 5.37 1.83
CA GLN A 88 -14.22 6.44 1.92
C GLN A 88 -13.67 7.83 1.58
N GLY A 89 -12.37 7.94 1.27
CA GLY A 89 -11.76 9.25 0.99
C GLY A 89 -11.53 10.11 2.24
N LYS A 90 -11.57 9.52 3.44
CA LYS A 90 -11.46 10.24 4.72
C LYS A 90 -10.01 10.59 5.06
N VAL A 91 -9.51 11.65 4.45
CA VAL A 91 -8.15 12.16 4.60
C VAL A 91 -7.73 12.39 6.07
N ASN A 92 -8.61 12.95 6.90
CA ASN A 92 -8.28 13.26 8.30
C ASN A 92 -7.95 12.01 9.13
N VAL A 93 -8.70 10.92 8.93
CA VAL A 93 -8.48 9.66 9.67
C VAL A 93 -7.15 9.02 9.24
N ILE A 94 -6.82 9.13 7.96
CA ILE A 94 -5.55 8.64 7.38
C ILE A 94 -4.38 9.42 7.96
N ASP A 95 -4.45 10.76 7.99
CA ASP A 95 -3.36 11.58 8.52
C ASP A 95 -3.14 11.35 10.02
N VAL A 96 -4.21 11.23 10.81
CA VAL A 96 -4.12 10.87 12.25
C VAL A 96 -3.44 9.52 12.44
N TYR A 97 -3.91 8.47 11.75
CA TYR A 97 -3.33 7.13 11.86
C TYR A 97 -1.83 7.10 11.53
N LEU A 98 -1.42 7.79 10.47
CA LEU A 98 -0.03 7.83 10.03
C LEU A 98 0.83 8.73 10.93
N ALA A 99 0.27 9.82 11.47
CA ALA A 99 0.95 10.68 12.42
C ALA A 99 1.26 9.97 13.75
N ASP A 100 0.41 9.03 14.15
CA ASP A 100 0.58 8.19 15.34
C ASP A 100 1.56 7.02 15.14
N GLY A 101 2.22 6.95 13.97
CA GLY A 101 3.17 5.89 13.64
C GLY A 101 2.53 4.61 13.11
N GLY A 102 1.27 4.69 12.66
CA GLY A 102 0.59 3.61 11.98
C GLY A 102 1.32 3.17 10.71
N ASN A 103 1.20 1.89 10.36
CA ASN A 103 1.87 1.33 9.19
C ASN A 103 1.08 1.66 7.90
N PRO A 104 1.61 2.49 6.97
CA PRO A 104 0.93 2.79 5.70
C PRO A 104 0.73 1.55 4.82
N ASN A 105 1.52 0.50 5.07
CA ASN A 105 1.53 -0.77 4.36
C ASN A 105 0.77 -1.88 5.10
N ALA A 106 -0.08 -1.53 6.06
CA ALA A 106 -0.97 -2.49 6.70
C ALA A 106 -1.83 -3.22 5.64
N GLN A 107 -1.98 -4.53 5.81
CA GLN A 107 -2.71 -5.41 4.89
C GLN A 107 -3.90 -6.05 5.59
N ASP A 108 -5.03 -6.15 4.89
CA ASP A 108 -6.16 -6.98 5.32
C ASP A 108 -5.95 -8.46 5.00
N GLU A 109 -6.94 -9.30 5.34
CA GLU A 109 -6.93 -10.75 5.09
C GLU A 109 -6.74 -11.12 3.60
N LEU A 110 -7.14 -10.22 2.68
CA LEU A 110 -6.97 -10.37 1.23
C LEU A 110 -5.67 -9.71 0.73
N LYS A 111 -4.75 -9.38 1.65
CA LYS A 111 -3.48 -8.69 1.39
C LYS A 111 -3.63 -7.30 0.77
N ARG A 112 -4.81 -6.69 0.84
CA ARG A 112 -5.05 -5.35 0.31
C ARG A 112 -4.56 -4.30 1.30
N THR A 113 -3.95 -3.25 0.78
CA THR A 113 -3.55 -2.07 1.56
C THR A 113 -4.56 -0.94 1.41
N ALA A 114 -4.43 0.11 2.23
CA ALA A 114 -5.16 1.36 2.04
C ALA A 114 -4.99 1.94 0.63
N LEU A 115 -3.79 1.83 0.04
CA LEU A 115 -3.51 2.28 -1.32
C LEU A 115 -4.33 1.52 -2.37
N HIS A 116 -4.52 0.21 -2.22
CA HIS A 116 -5.38 -0.58 -3.12
C HIS A 116 -6.83 -0.11 -3.06
N ARG A 117 -7.34 0.10 -1.85
CA ARG A 117 -8.72 0.54 -1.59
C ARG A 117 -9.00 1.93 -2.13
N ALA A 118 -8.17 2.92 -1.77
CA ALA A 118 -8.30 4.26 -2.29
C ALA A 118 -8.17 4.31 -3.82
N SER A 119 -7.30 3.46 -4.40
CA SER A 119 -7.15 3.38 -5.85
C SER A 119 -8.38 2.82 -6.54
N LEU A 120 -9.02 1.78 -5.97
CA LEU A 120 -10.24 1.20 -6.52
C LEU A 120 -11.41 2.19 -6.46
N GLU A 121 -11.54 2.94 -5.37
CA GLU A 121 -12.63 3.90 -5.17
C GLU A 121 -12.36 5.26 -5.84
N GLY A 122 -11.16 5.47 -6.38
CA GLY A 122 -10.84 6.66 -7.17
C GLY A 122 -10.43 7.91 -6.38
N HIS A 123 -10.11 7.76 -5.09
CA HIS A 123 -9.75 8.87 -4.18
C HIS A 123 -8.33 9.38 -4.43
N THR A 124 -8.17 10.22 -5.46
CA THR A 124 -6.85 10.72 -5.92
C THR A 124 -6.05 11.42 -4.81
N ALA A 125 -6.69 12.27 -4.00
CA ALA A 125 -6.03 12.97 -2.90
C ALA A 125 -5.50 12.00 -1.81
N VAL A 126 -6.28 10.97 -1.48
CA VAL A 126 -5.85 9.93 -0.54
C VAL A 126 -4.69 9.12 -1.11
N VAL A 127 -4.73 8.77 -2.40
CA VAL A 127 -3.66 8.03 -3.07
C VAL A 127 -2.35 8.83 -3.03
N GLN A 128 -2.39 10.12 -3.36
CA GLN A 128 -1.21 11.00 -3.28
C GLN A 128 -0.66 11.06 -1.85
N MET A 129 -1.51 11.33 -0.87
CA MET A 129 -1.12 11.38 0.53
C MET A 129 -0.47 10.06 1.00
N LEU A 130 -1.06 8.91 0.67
CA LEU A 130 -0.51 7.61 1.06
C LEU A 130 0.89 7.39 0.47
N LEU A 131 1.09 7.73 -0.80
CA LEU A 131 2.39 7.60 -1.47
C LEU A 131 3.43 8.54 -0.87
N GLU A 132 3.07 9.79 -0.59
CA GLU A 132 3.94 10.77 0.09
C GLU A 132 4.34 10.32 1.50
N LYS A 133 3.46 9.58 2.19
CA LYS A 133 3.69 9.04 3.53
C LYS A 133 4.31 7.64 3.52
N GLY A 134 4.85 7.18 2.39
CA GLY A 134 5.65 5.95 2.31
C GLY A 134 4.86 4.66 2.09
N ALA A 135 3.64 4.73 1.54
CA ALA A 135 2.95 3.54 1.05
C ALA A 135 3.72 2.92 -0.13
N ASP A 136 3.97 1.61 -0.07
CA ASP A 136 4.65 0.86 -1.11
C ASP A 136 3.69 0.56 -2.26
N ILE A 137 4.00 1.18 -3.41
CA ILE A 137 3.25 1.08 -4.66
C ILE A 137 3.28 -0.33 -5.29
N ASN A 138 4.25 -1.16 -4.89
CA ASN A 138 4.53 -2.46 -5.49
C ASN A 138 3.87 -3.63 -4.77
N LEU A 139 3.27 -3.41 -3.60
CA LEU A 139 2.59 -4.44 -2.83
C LEU A 139 1.47 -5.08 -3.65
N LYS A 140 1.32 -6.39 -3.47
CA LYS A 140 0.35 -7.21 -4.18
C LYS A 140 -0.74 -7.69 -3.23
N ASP A 141 -1.98 -7.60 -3.67
CA ASP A 141 -3.11 -8.27 -3.02
C ASP A 141 -3.09 -9.79 -3.25
N GLN A 142 -4.10 -10.50 -2.74
CA GLN A 142 -4.22 -11.94 -2.88
C GLN A 142 -4.36 -12.40 -4.34
N LEU A 143 -4.82 -11.55 -5.25
CA LEU A 143 -4.91 -11.82 -6.69
C LEU A 143 -3.62 -11.43 -7.43
N GLY A 144 -2.59 -10.95 -6.72
CA GLY A 144 -1.37 -10.43 -7.33
C GLY A 144 -1.53 -9.03 -7.92
N SER A 145 -2.69 -8.40 -7.73
CA SER A 145 -2.97 -7.05 -8.21
C SER A 145 -2.18 -6.05 -7.38
N ARG A 146 -1.64 -5.05 -8.06
CA ARG A 146 -1.06 -3.83 -7.47
C ARG A 146 -2.06 -2.69 -7.53
N ALA A 147 -1.81 -1.60 -6.80
CA ALA A 147 -2.66 -0.40 -6.79
C ALA A 147 -3.08 0.10 -8.19
N ILE A 148 -2.19 0.03 -9.18
CA ILE A 148 -2.47 0.43 -10.57
C ILE A 148 -3.56 -0.43 -11.25
N HIS A 149 -3.66 -1.73 -10.91
CA HIS A 149 -4.75 -2.58 -11.39
C HIS A 149 -6.08 -2.17 -10.76
N CYS A 150 -6.08 -1.86 -9.46
CA CYS A 150 -7.26 -1.36 -8.76
C CYS A 150 -7.73 -0.02 -9.36
N ALA A 151 -6.82 0.90 -9.65
CA ALA A 151 -7.12 2.17 -10.32
C ALA A 151 -7.75 1.96 -11.70
N CYS A 152 -7.16 1.08 -12.51
CA CYS A 152 -7.69 0.71 -13.82
C CYS A 152 -9.02 -0.04 -13.74
N ARG A 153 -9.33 -0.71 -12.63
CA ARG A 153 -10.63 -1.34 -12.38
C ARG A 153 -11.68 -0.31 -11.99
N GLY A 154 -11.31 0.59 -11.08
CA GLY A 154 -12.16 1.66 -10.53
C GLY A 154 -12.52 2.75 -11.53
N GLY A 155 -11.68 2.98 -12.54
CA GLY A 155 -11.97 3.94 -13.61
C GLY A 155 -11.53 5.37 -13.34
N SER A 156 -10.76 5.61 -12.27
CA SER A 156 -10.24 6.95 -11.96
C SER A 156 -8.91 7.22 -12.69
N LEU A 157 -8.99 7.99 -13.78
CA LEU A 157 -7.79 8.45 -14.51
C LEU A 157 -6.86 9.30 -13.62
N GLY A 158 -7.42 10.08 -12.68
CA GLY A 158 -6.63 10.87 -11.73
C GLY A 158 -5.71 10.00 -10.87
N VAL A 159 -6.24 8.89 -10.35
CA VAL A 159 -5.45 7.90 -9.60
C VAL A 159 -4.40 7.25 -10.49
N VAL A 160 -4.74 6.83 -11.72
CA VAL A 160 -3.78 6.22 -12.65
C VAL A 160 -2.60 7.16 -12.92
N LYS A 161 -2.88 8.45 -13.17
CA LYS A 161 -1.85 9.48 -13.36
C LYS A 161 -1.00 9.67 -12.10
N ALA A 162 -1.62 9.73 -10.93
CA ALA A 162 -0.90 9.88 -9.65
C ALA A 162 0.02 8.68 -9.36
N LEU A 163 -0.45 7.46 -9.60
CA LEU A 163 0.39 6.27 -9.45
C LEU A 163 1.56 6.27 -10.44
N LYS A 164 1.32 6.64 -11.70
CA LYS A 164 2.38 6.74 -12.71
C LYS A 164 3.41 7.82 -12.36
N SER A 165 3.00 8.98 -11.86
CA SER A 165 3.93 10.05 -11.45
C SER A 165 4.80 9.64 -10.26
N HIS A 166 4.33 8.72 -9.41
CA HIS A 166 5.10 8.13 -8.31
C HIS A 166 5.86 6.85 -8.73
N GLY A 167 6.02 6.60 -10.03
CA GLY A 167 6.87 5.53 -10.54
C GLY A 167 6.18 4.16 -10.68
N ALA A 168 4.85 4.08 -10.68
CA ALA A 168 4.17 2.82 -10.98
C ALA A 168 4.56 2.30 -12.37
N ASP A 169 4.98 1.04 -12.45
CA ASP A 169 5.12 0.32 -13.70
C ASP A 169 3.73 -0.04 -14.26
N LEU A 170 3.48 0.34 -15.52
CA LEU A 170 2.21 0.12 -16.23
C LEU A 170 2.14 -1.27 -16.89
N ASN A 171 3.23 -2.04 -16.86
CA ASN A 171 3.37 -3.35 -17.49
C ASN A 171 3.40 -4.51 -16.48
N VAL A 172 3.12 -4.20 -15.22
CA VAL A 172 2.97 -5.17 -14.14
C VAL A 172 1.91 -6.21 -14.48
N ARG A 173 2.09 -7.42 -13.95
CA ARG A 173 1.18 -8.55 -14.18
C ARG A 173 0.65 -9.10 -12.85
N ASP A 174 -0.65 -9.32 -12.79
CA ASP A 174 -1.31 -10.01 -11.67
C ASP A 174 -1.16 -11.55 -11.78
N LYS A 175 -1.83 -12.32 -10.91
CA LYS A 175 -1.78 -13.80 -10.95
C LYS A 175 -2.43 -14.41 -12.20
N LEU A 176 -3.32 -13.67 -12.87
CA LEU A 176 -3.89 -14.04 -14.15
C LEU A 176 -3.06 -13.49 -15.31
N TYR A 177 -1.84 -13.04 -15.03
CA TYR A 177 -0.93 -12.46 -15.98
C TYR A 177 -1.49 -11.22 -16.70
N SER A 178 -2.56 -10.64 -16.17
CA SER A 178 -3.25 -9.49 -16.73
C SER A 178 -2.46 -8.23 -16.39
N THR A 179 -2.32 -7.35 -17.37
CA THR A 179 -1.71 -6.02 -17.19
C THR A 179 -2.78 -4.97 -16.85
N PRO A 180 -2.39 -3.78 -16.34
CA PRO A 180 -3.31 -2.65 -16.19
C PRO A 180 -4.15 -2.35 -17.44
N LEU A 181 -3.57 -2.53 -18.64
CA LEU A 181 -4.26 -2.36 -19.91
C LEU A 181 -5.35 -3.42 -20.15
N HIS A 182 -5.13 -4.68 -19.75
CA HIS A 182 -6.18 -5.71 -19.79
C HIS A 182 -7.33 -5.31 -18.86
N VAL A 183 -7.01 -4.89 -17.63
CA VAL A 183 -8.02 -4.51 -16.64
C VAL A 183 -8.86 -3.32 -17.12
N ALA A 184 -8.22 -2.25 -17.58
CA ALA A 184 -8.92 -1.07 -18.11
C ALA A 184 -9.78 -1.40 -19.34
N THR A 185 -9.29 -2.30 -20.21
CA THR A 185 -10.04 -2.76 -21.37
C THR A 185 -11.29 -3.56 -20.98
N ARG A 186 -11.15 -4.49 -20.02
CA ARG A 186 -12.26 -5.33 -19.53
C ARG A 186 -13.36 -4.51 -18.86
N THR A 187 -12.98 -3.50 -18.08
CA THR A 187 -13.92 -2.58 -17.42
C THR A 187 -14.48 -1.52 -18.37
N GLY A 188 -13.87 -1.32 -19.55
CA GLY A 188 -14.37 -0.40 -20.58
C GLY A 188 -13.94 1.06 -20.40
N HIS A 189 -12.97 1.33 -19.53
CA HIS A 189 -12.50 2.68 -19.21
C HIS A 189 -11.61 3.24 -20.33
N THR A 190 -12.26 3.74 -21.37
CA THR A 190 -11.62 4.16 -22.64
C THR A 190 -10.54 5.23 -22.42
N THR A 191 -10.79 6.22 -21.56
CA THR A 191 -9.82 7.31 -21.26
C THR A 191 -8.57 6.80 -20.53
N ILE A 192 -8.70 5.74 -19.72
CA ILE A 192 -7.54 5.08 -19.09
C ILE A 192 -6.76 4.30 -20.13
N VAL A 193 -7.44 3.58 -21.04
CA VAL A 193 -6.77 2.88 -22.14
C VAL A 193 -5.96 3.85 -23.00
N GLU A 194 -6.55 4.96 -23.42
CA GLU A 194 -5.83 6.02 -24.17
C GLU A 194 -4.58 6.49 -23.43
N TYR A 195 -4.73 6.79 -22.13
CA TYR A 195 -3.61 7.24 -21.32
C TYR A 195 -2.51 6.19 -21.18
N LEU A 196 -2.86 4.93 -20.91
CA LEU A 196 -1.90 3.83 -20.80
C LEU A 196 -1.13 3.64 -22.11
N LEU A 197 -1.81 3.70 -23.26
CA LEU A 197 -1.17 3.61 -24.58
C LEU A 197 -0.24 4.79 -24.83
N SER A 198 -0.66 6.02 -24.50
CA SER A 198 0.20 7.21 -24.63
C SER A 198 1.46 7.15 -23.75
N CYS A 199 1.41 6.39 -22.64
CA CYS A 199 2.54 6.16 -21.74
C CYS A 199 3.39 4.94 -22.12
N GLY A 200 3.15 4.32 -23.29
CA GLY A 200 3.95 3.19 -23.77
C GLY A 200 3.64 1.86 -23.09
N ALA A 201 2.41 1.65 -22.61
CA ALA A 201 2.00 0.34 -22.10
C ALA A 201 2.10 -0.74 -23.20
N LYS A 202 2.59 -1.93 -22.84
CA LYS A 202 2.79 -3.07 -23.75
C LYS A 202 1.44 -3.66 -24.18
N MET A 203 0.91 -3.17 -25.31
CA MET A 203 -0.40 -3.56 -25.85
C MET A 203 -0.53 -5.02 -26.27
N ASN A 204 0.57 -5.65 -26.69
CA ASN A 204 0.62 -7.04 -27.15
C ASN A 204 0.95 -8.04 -26.02
N SER A 205 0.95 -7.58 -24.76
CA SER A 205 1.09 -8.48 -23.61
C SER A 205 -0.05 -9.49 -23.62
N ARG A 206 0.28 -10.76 -23.36
CA ARG A 206 -0.70 -11.85 -23.28
C ARG A 206 -1.01 -12.16 -21.82
N ASP A 207 -2.26 -12.40 -21.47
CA ASP A 207 -2.64 -12.86 -20.14
C ASP A 207 -2.49 -14.39 -19.99
N ARG A 208 -3.10 -14.98 -18.96
CA ARG A 208 -3.04 -16.43 -18.70
C ARG A 208 -3.66 -17.26 -19.83
N GLU A 209 -4.72 -16.77 -20.45
CA GLU A 209 -5.43 -17.42 -21.54
C GLU A 209 -4.78 -17.12 -22.90
N GLY A 210 -3.69 -16.35 -22.91
CA GLY A 210 -3.04 -15.90 -24.13
C GLY A 210 -3.77 -14.73 -24.79
N ASP A 211 -4.82 -14.19 -24.17
CA ASP A 211 -5.55 -13.05 -24.69
C ASP A 211 -4.70 -11.79 -24.56
N THR A 212 -4.73 -10.94 -25.59
CA THR A 212 -4.21 -9.57 -25.50
C THR A 212 -5.35 -8.61 -25.13
N ALA A 213 -5.01 -7.36 -24.83
CA ALA A 213 -6.03 -6.33 -24.64
C ALA A 213 -6.99 -6.21 -25.84
N LEU A 214 -6.52 -6.49 -27.07
CA LEU A 214 -7.39 -6.49 -28.25
C LEU A 214 -8.40 -7.64 -28.24
N HIS A 215 -8.01 -8.84 -27.79
CA HIS A 215 -8.93 -9.97 -27.62
C HIS A 215 -10.03 -9.61 -26.62
N ASP A 216 -9.65 -9.06 -25.46
CA ASP A 216 -10.61 -8.58 -24.46
C ASP A 216 -11.58 -7.53 -25.04
N ALA A 217 -11.06 -6.55 -25.78
CA ALA A 217 -11.85 -5.48 -26.37
C ALA A 217 -12.89 -6.02 -27.36
N VAL A 218 -12.50 -6.95 -28.23
CA VAL A 218 -13.40 -7.60 -29.20
C VAL A 218 -14.44 -8.46 -28.49
N ARG A 219 -13.99 -9.36 -27.60
CA ARG A 219 -14.86 -10.29 -26.87
C ARG A 219 -15.94 -9.56 -26.06
N LEU A 220 -15.61 -8.40 -25.50
CA LEU A 220 -16.50 -7.57 -24.69
C LEU A 220 -17.20 -6.45 -25.48
N ASN A 221 -17.09 -6.45 -26.81
CA ASN A 221 -17.74 -5.49 -27.70
C ASN A 221 -17.40 -4.01 -27.38
N ARG A 222 -16.13 -3.72 -27.06
CA ARG A 222 -15.65 -2.38 -26.70
C ARG A 222 -15.13 -1.64 -27.92
N TYR A 223 -16.04 -1.24 -28.83
CA TYR A 223 -15.68 -0.66 -30.14
C TYR A 223 -14.67 0.49 -30.05
N LYS A 224 -14.84 1.43 -29.11
CA LYS A 224 -13.92 2.58 -28.95
C LYS A 224 -12.51 2.11 -28.63
N ILE A 225 -12.39 1.12 -27.74
CA ILE A 225 -11.11 0.55 -27.33
C ILE A 225 -10.48 -0.26 -28.46
N VAL A 226 -11.27 -1.01 -29.24
CA VAL A 226 -10.78 -1.67 -30.46
C VAL A 226 -10.14 -0.65 -31.41
N LYS A 227 -10.85 0.46 -31.72
CA LYS A 227 -10.32 1.53 -32.59
C LYS A 227 -9.00 2.09 -32.05
N LEU A 228 -8.94 2.38 -30.76
CA LEU A 228 -7.73 2.90 -30.11
C LEU A 228 -6.55 1.93 -30.18
N LEU A 229 -6.77 0.66 -29.86
CA LEU A 229 -5.72 -0.35 -29.89
C LEU A 229 -5.19 -0.56 -31.31
N ILE A 230 -6.06 -0.64 -32.31
CA ILE A 230 -5.64 -0.79 -33.71
C ILE A 230 -4.91 0.45 -34.21
N ALA A 231 -5.42 1.65 -33.91
CA ALA A 231 -4.75 2.90 -34.27
C ALA A 231 -3.37 3.04 -33.59
N ALA A 232 -3.21 2.49 -32.39
CA ALA A 232 -1.94 2.43 -31.67
C ALA A 232 -0.98 1.33 -32.21
N GLY A 233 -1.42 0.51 -33.17
CA GLY A 233 -0.59 -0.53 -33.78
C GLY A 233 -0.64 -1.89 -33.08
N ALA A 234 -1.73 -2.21 -32.38
CA ALA A 234 -1.90 -3.54 -31.80
C ALA A 234 -1.82 -4.64 -32.87
N ASP A 235 -1.15 -5.74 -32.53
CA ASP A 235 -0.98 -6.85 -33.45
C ASP A 235 -2.25 -7.71 -33.48
N THR A 236 -2.90 -7.74 -34.67
CA THR A 236 -4.14 -8.49 -34.91
C THR A 236 -3.91 -9.97 -35.17
N LYS A 237 -2.65 -10.40 -35.39
CA LYS A 237 -2.29 -11.77 -35.77
C LYS A 237 -1.95 -12.66 -34.57
N ILE A 238 -1.86 -12.08 -33.37
CA ILE A 238 -1.61 -12.83 -32.14
C ILE A 238 -2.79 -13.78 -31.88
N LYS A 239 -2.51 -15.07 -31.70
CA LYS A 239 -3.51 -16.12 -31.37
C LYS A 239 -3.51 -16.41 -29.88
N ASN A 240 -4.65 -16.47 -29.21
CA ASN A 240 -4.73 -16.86 -27.80
C ASN A 240 -4.46 -18.37 -27.57
N HIS A 241 -4.55 -18.85 -26.32
CA HIS A 241 -4.35 -20.26 -25.95
C HIS A 241 -5.64 -21.08 -25.88
N VAL A 242 -6.78 -20.53 -26.35
CA VAL A 242 -8.03 -21.29 -26.44
C VAL A 242 -7.81 -22.48 -27.39
N SER A 243 -8.60 -23.55 -27.28
CA SER A 243 -8.41 -24.88 -27.91
C SER A 243 -8.01 -24.93 -29.39
N PHE A 244 -8.21 -23.86 -30.17
CA PHE A 244 -7.79 -23.75 -31.58
C PHE A 244 -6.91 -22.52 -31.89
N GLY A 245 -6.55 -21.72 -30.87
CA GLY A 245 -5.80 -20.49 -30.98
C GLY A 245 -6.45 -19.49 -31.93
N VAL A 246 -7.33 -18.65 -31.40
CA VAL A 246 -8.05 -17.66 -32.22
C VAL A 246 -7.36 -16.31 -32.13
N THR A 247 -7.31 -15.60 -33.25
CA THR A 247 -6.95 -14.18 -33.28
C THR A 247 -8.11 -13.32 -32.81
N ALA A 248 -7.82 -12.07 -32.41
CA ALA A 248 -8.87 -11.14 -32.01
C ALA A 248 -9.88 -10.90 -33.14
N SER A 249 -9.46 -10.87 -34.41
CA SER A 249 -10.37 -10.74 -35.56
C SER A 249 -11.24 -11.98 -35.78
N GLN A 250 -10.70 -13.18 -35.55
CA GLN A 250 -11.47 -14.43 -35.62
C GLN A 250 -12.44 -14.61 -34.44
N GLN A 251 -12.19 -13.93 -33.31
CA GLN A 251 -13.07 -13.97 -32.13
C GLN A 251 -14.37 -13.16 -32.33
N VAL A 252 -14.42 -12.31 -33.35
CA VAL A 252 -15.59 -11.49 -33.66
C VAL A 252 -16.74 -12.40 -34.09
N LYS A 253 -17.89 -12.27 -33.42
CA LYS A 253 -19.09 -13.07 -33.73
C LYS A 253 -19.84 -12.48 -34.93
N GLN A 254 -20.65 -13.31 -35.61
CA GLN A 254 -21.48 -12.94 -36.78
C GLN A 254 -22.28 -11.63 -36.61
N TRP A 255 -22.65 -11.26 -35.38
CA TRP A 255 -23.49 -10.10 -35.06
C TRP A 255 -22.68 -8.84 -34.65
N GLN A 256 -21.35 -8.89 -34.68
CA GLN A 256 -20.47 -7.76 -34.36
C GLN A 256 -19.97 -7.07 -35.65
N SER A 257 -20.90 -6.73 -36.54
CA SER A 257 -20.61 -6.13 -37.86
C SER A 257 -19.69 -4.91 -37.77
N ASP A 258 -19.97 -4.01 -36.83
CA ASP A 258 -19.25 -2.75 -36.69
C ASP A 258 -17.78 -2.95 -36.29
N ILE A 259 -17.50 -3.99 -35.49
CA ILE A 259 -16.14 -4.37 -35.10
C ILE A 259 -15.43 -5.00 -36.29
N MET A 260 -16.07 -5.92 -37.02
CA MET A 260 -15.48 -6.52 -38.22
C MET A 260 -15.14 -5.47 -39.27
N GLU A 261 -16.08 -4.58 -39.58
CA GLU A 261 -15.88 -3.52 -40.56
C GLU A 261 -14.74 -2.59 -40.13
N THR A 262 -14.69 -2.23 -38.84
CA THR A 262 -13.60 -1.42 -38.30
C THR A 262 -12.24 -2.13 -38.43
N LEU A 263 -12.16 -3.42 -38.08
CA LEU A 263 -10.92 -4.20 -38.18
C LEU A 263 -10.46 -4.29 -39.64
N GLN A 264 -11.34 -4.68 -40.56
CA GLN A 264 -11.03 -4.79 -41.99
C GLN A 264 -10.61 -3.45 -42.60
N ARG A 265 -11.33 -2.37 -42.27
CA ARG A 265 -11.01 -1.03 -42.77
C ARG A 265 -9.66 -0.54 -42.27
N LEU A 266 -9.36 -0.71 -40.99
CA LEU A 266 -8.08 -0.29 -40.42
C LEU A 266 -6.92 -1.20 -40.85
N GLU A 267 -7.15 -2.50 -41.02
CA GLU A 267 -6.19 -3.44 -41.61
C GLU A 267 -5.81 -3.02 -43.03
N LYS A 268 -6.80 -2.74 -43.88
CA LYS A 268 -6.57 -2.27 -45.24
C LYS A 268 -5.80 -0.95 -45.27
N LEU A 269 -6.12 0.00 -44.39
CA LEU A 269 -5.39 1.26 -44.29
C LEU A 269 -3.92 1.06 -43.89
N ARG A 270 -3.66 0.09 -43.00
CA ARG A 270 -2.30 -0.28 -42.63
C ARG A 270 -1.53 -0.90 -43.79
N GLU A 271 -2.15 -1.76 -44.59
CA GLU A 271 -1.52 -2.36 -45.77
C GLU A 271 -1.23 -1.33 -46.87
N VAL A 272 -2.18 -0.43 -47.13
CA VAL A 272 -2.04 0.65 -48.11
C VAL A 272 -0.99 1.69 -47.68
N GLY A 273 -0.84 1.95 -46.37
CA GLY A 273 0.17 2.85 -45.81
C GLY A 273 1.61 2.28 -45.76
N VAL A 274 1.82 1.02 -46.15
CA VAL A 274 3.16 0.38 -46.18
C VAL A 274 3.81 0.45 -47.58
N VAL A 275 3.14 1.01 -48.59
CA VAL A 275 3.79 1.34 -49.88
C VAL A 275 4.38 2.75 -49.84
N SER A 276 5.57 2.87 -49.22
CA SER A 276 6.54 3.92 -49.62
C SER A 276 7.34 3.39 -50.81
N PRO A 277 7.73 4.26 -51.77
CA PRO A 277 7.94 3.86 -53.15
C PRO A 277 9.09 2.89 -53.29
N GLU A 278 8.87 1.89 -54.12
CA GLU A 278 9.89 1.04 -54.69
C GLU A 278 11.01 1.92 -55.25
N ASN A 279 12.22 1.80 -54.72
CA ASN A 279 13.41 2.13 -55.48
C ASN A 279 13.54 1.07 -56.58
N SER A 280 12.82 1.29 -57.68
CA SER A 280 13.23 0.84 -58.99
C SER A 280 14.44 1.67 -59.40
N SER A 281 15.62 1.11 -59.18
CA SER A 281 16.82 1.45 -59.96
C SER A 281 17.57 0.15 -60.20
N THR A 282 17.00 -0.67 -61.08
CA THR A 282 17.79 -1.51 -61.97
C THR A 282 18.59 -0.60 -62.91
N GLU A 283 19.90 -0.83 -62.92
CA GLU A 283 20.81 -0.80 -64.08
C GLU A 283 20.98 0.52 -64.84
N GLU A 284 22.17 1.13 -64.74
CA GLU A 284 23.28 0.98 -65.71
C GLU A 284 24.63 1.30 -65.05
#